data_AF-A0AA39K0P0-F1
#
_entry.id   AF-A0AA39K0P0-F1
#
_cell.length_a   1.000
_cell.length_b   1.000
_cell.length_c   1.000
_cell.angle_alpha   90.00
_cell.angle_beta   90.00
_cell.angle_gamma   90.00
#
_symmetry.space_group_name_H-M   'P 1'
#
loop_
_entity.id
_entity.type
_entity.pdbx_description
1 polymer ?
#
loop_
_entity_poly.entity_id
_entity_poly.type
_entity_poly.pdbx_seq_one_letter_code
_entity_poly.pdbx_strand_id
1 'polypeptide(L)'
;MQDRHDSEEIWKYLLLNISMVKIVGSPLSMSASLTNALLLNRSVHWTCQLIRHAQLVHESSNVIHYAKQILEICFDYLESIFLISEPWWIVQAIDSGLLACLFASNEPSKTGELIVEIITVNLVWRMILRAAHRAMRHIKPVSTAAWQKLATNIFDRWEVRSHINSEFNLCGNEEKCPFPPNKPVRLQRCTGCGIAFCSPSCQREAGEDHLRVCRDQRQRTKAGYPEDFSHRDRIYLQILINDTLVKEQTLMEGKSECSRDTPSETVLAHLDYTTFPVSFSIMSFEELREVYANSHDLFEAVAMAENNALQNPISMKGEHEKTKGILLVTLIPWGNRPRADFQWLEFCPLHDLGCFQLLQEPILMNSLILTR
;
A
#
# COMPACT_ATOMS: atom_id res chain seq x y z
N MET A 1 -23.85 37.23 15.76
CA MET A 1 -23.03 37.47 16.98
C MET A 1 -22.55 36.18 17.64
N GLN A 2 -22.91 34.99 17.12
CA GLN A 2 -22.45 33.68 17.61
C GLN A 2 -21.04 33.28 17.09
N ASP A 3 -20.59 33.80 15.94
CA ASP A 3 -19.35 33.31 15.28
C ASP A 3 -18.02 33.80 15.89
N ARG A 4 -18.03 34.83 16.76
CA ARG A 4 -16.78 35.41 17.29
C ARG A 4 -16.18 34.63 18.46
N HIS A 5 -16.98 33.84 19.19
CA HIS A 5 -16.47 33.04 20.30
C HIS A 5 -15.78 31.76 19.83
N ASP A 6 -16.24 31.16 18.73
CA ASP A 6 -15.65 29.96 18.16
C ASP A 6 -14.25 30.23 17.58
N SER A 7 -14.03 31.39 16.95
CA SER A 7 -12.73 31.69 16.33
C SER A 7 -11.60 31.91 17.35
N GLU A 8 -11.88 32.56 18.48
CA GLU A 8 -10.88 32.86 19.51
C GLU A 8 -10.42 31.61 20.28
N GLU A 9 -11.33 30.64 20.49
CA GLU A 9 -11.00 29.33 21.05
C GLU A 9 -10.23 28.46 20.06
N ILE A 10 -10.62 28.46 18.77
CA ILE A 10 -9.86 27.80 17.69
C ILE A 10 -8.43 28.35 17.64
N TRP A 11 -8.23 29.66 17.82
CA TRP A 11 -6.90 30.28 17.84
C TRP A 11 -6.03 29.85 19.01
N LYS A 12 -6.58 29.86 20.23
CA LYS A 12 -5.85 29.38 21.41
C LYS A 12 -5.47 27.91 21.24
N TYR A 13 -6.36 27.09 20.68
CA TYR A 13 -6.11 25.71 20.35
C TYR A 13 -4.98 25.55 19.31
N LEU A 14 -5.00 26.30 18.21
CA LEU A 14 -3.95 26.26 17.18
C LEU A 14 -2.58 26.68 17.74
N LEU A 15 -2.50 27.75 18.53
CA LEU A 15 -1.25 28.25 19.14
C LEU A 15 -0.65 27.25 20.15
N LEU A 16 -1.47 26.62 20.98
CA LEU A 16 -1.03 25.55 21.91
C LEU A 16 -0.47 24.34 21.16
N ASN A 17 -1.06 24.00 20.02
CA ASN A 17 -0.68 22.82 19.23
C ASN A 17 0.51 23.06 18.30
N ILE A 18 0.78 24.29 17.82
CA ILE A 18 1.98 24.62 17.03
C ILE A 18 3.27 24.22 17.76
N SER A 19 3.33 24.45 19.08
CA SER A 19 4.47 24.03 19.90
C SER A 19 4.62 22.51 19.91
N MET A 20 3.51 21.78 19.96
CA MET A 20 3.52 20.31 19.93
C MET A 20 3.95 19.78 18.54
N VAL A 21 3.46 20.37 17.46
CA VAL A 21 3.85 20.01 16.08
C VAL A 21 5.33 20.30 15.84
N LYS A 22 5.88 21.39 16.37
CA LYS A 22 7.33 21.67 16.32
C LYS A 22 8.16 20.67 17.14
N ILE A 23 7.63 20.17 18.25
CA ILE A 23 8.30 19.19 19.11
C ILE A 23 8.27 17.78 18.48
N VAL A 24 7.14 17.40 17.88
CA VAL A 24 6.93 16.09 17.23
C VAL A 24 7.53 16.05 15.81
N GLY A 25 7.55 17.18 15.10
CA GLY A 25 8.11 17.32 13.75
C GLY A 25 9.60 17.63 13.70
N SER A 26 10.28 17.79 14.84
CA SER A 26 11.73 17.95 14.88
C SER A 26 12.41 16.57 14.81
N PRO A 27 13.28 16.29 13.82
CA PRO A 27 13.98 15.01 13.70
C PRO A 27 14.92 14.65 14.87
N LEU A 28 15.13 15.57 15.81
CA LEU A 28 16.15 15.50 16.85
C LEU A 28 15.63 15.01 18.22
N SER A 29 14.34 14.70 18.38
CA SER A 29 13.73 14.43 19.71
C SER A 29 13.19 13.01 19.91
N MET A 30 13.62 12.02 19.11
CA MET A 30 13.19 10.62 19.23
C MET A 30 13.87 9.86 20.40
N SER A 31 13.87 10.41 21.62
CA SER A 31 14.17 9.63 22.83
C SER A 31 12.89 9.05 23.43
N ALA A 32 12.91 7.75 23.69
CA ALA A 32 11.75 6.90 23.94
C ALA A 32 11.15 7.09 25.34
N SER A 33 9.98 7.74 25.41
CA SER A 33 9.07 7.64 26.56
C SER A 33 7.69 7.17 26.08
N LEU A 34 6.94 6.48 26.96
CA LEU A 34 5.58 5.98 26.68
C LEU A 34 4.63 7.11 26.24
N THR A 35 4.85 8.33 26.74
CA THR A 35 4.15 9.56 26.35
C THR A 35 4.48 9.98 24.91
N ASN A 36 5.74 9.84 24.49
CA ASN A 36 6.16 10.11 23.10
C ASN A 36 5.55 9.09 22.13
N ALA A 37 5.46 7.82 22.53
CA ALA A 37 4.76 6.79 21.75
C ALA A 37 3.26 7.11 21.60
N LEU A 38 2.58 7.51 22.69
CA LEU A 38 1.15 7.90 22.63
C LEU A 38 0.91 9.18 21.83
N LEU A 39 1.82 10.16 21.91
CA LEU A 39 1.78 11.39 21.11
C LEU A 39 2.03 11.12 19.63
N LEU A 40 2.96 10.23 19.29
CA LEU A 40 3.17 9.73 17.93
C LEU A 40 1.96 8.93 17.42
N ASN A 41 1.32 8.11 18.25
CA ASN A 41 0.20 7.25 17.82
C ASN A 41 -1.05 8.03 17.40
N ARG A 42 -1.25 9.23 17.94
CA ARG A 42 -2.36 10.12 17.55
C ARG A 42 -1.92 11.33 16.75
N SER A 43 -0.61 11.51 16.52
CA SER A 43 -0.07 12.71 15.88
C SER A 43 -0.73 12.97 14.54
N VAL A 44 -0.84 11.95 13.68
CA VAL A 44 -1.47 12.06 12.36
C VAL A 44 -2.94 12.49 12.47
N HIS A 45 -3.69 11.94 13.42
CA HIS A 45 -5.06 12.36 13.68
C HIS A 45 -5.13 13.83 14.08
N TRP A 46 -4.32 14.25 15.06
CA TRP A 46 -4.24 15.63 15.51
C TRP A 46 -3.82 16.57 14.37
N THR A 47 -2.83 16.19 13.56
CA THR A 47 -2.37 16.94 12.39
C THR A 47 -3.50 17.13 11.38
N CYS A 48 -4.30 16.11 11.09
CA CYS A 48 -5.47 16.25 10.21
C CYS A 48 -6.52 17.21 10.78
N GLN A 49 -6.77 17.18 12.11
CA GLN A 49 -7.66 18.15 12.74
C GLN A 49 -7.11 19.58 12.66
N LEU A 50 -5.80 19.77 12.85
CA LEU A 50 -5.16 21.08 12.73
C LEU A 50 -5.27 21.64 11.32
N ILE A 51 -5.05 20.81 10.29
CA ILE A 51 -5.27 21.19 8.89
C ILE A 51 -6.70 21.67 8.69
N ARG A 52 -7.68 20.87 9.15
CA ARG A 52 -9.10 21.22 9.05
C ARG A 52 -9.42 22.56 9.71
N HIS A 53 -8.93 22.78 10.92
CA HIS A 53 -9.18 24.04 11.65
C HIS A 53 -8.49 25.23 10.97
N ALA A 54 -7.25 25.08 10.52
CA ALA A 54 -6.52 26.13 9.82
C ALA A 54 -7.23 26.54 8.50
N GLN A 55 -7.87 25.59 7.81
CA GLN A 55 -8.65 25.87 6.59
C GLN A 55 -9.97 26.63 6.83
N LEU A 56 -10.53 26.60 8.05
CA LEU A 56 -11.76 27.32 8.40
C LEU A 56 -11.52 28.79 8.80
N VAL A 57 -10.26 29.22 8.87
CA VAL A 57 -9.90 30.58 9.25
C VAL A 57 -10.23 31.55 8.11
N HIS A 58 -11.22 32.41 8.33
CA HIS A 58 -11.65 33.45 7.37
C HIS A 58 -11.32 34.90 7.83
N GLU A 59 -10.41 35.04 8.79
CA GLU A 59 -10.13 36.29 9.49
C GLU A 59 -9.03 37.16 8.82
N SER A 60 -8.62 38.26 9.49
CA SER A 60 -7.70 39.28 9.00
C SER A 60 -6.36 38.76 8.42
N SER A 61 -5.69 39.59 7.59
CA SER A 61 -4.44 39.26 6.87
C SER A 61 -3.35 38.57 7.70
N ASN A 62 -3.07 39.05 8.91
CA ASN A 62 -2.02 38.48 9.77
C ASN A 62 -2.35 37.05 10.23
N VAL A 63 -3.63 36.79 10.45
CA VAL A 63 -4.18 35.51 10.90
C VAL A 63 -4.11 34.48 9.76
N ILE A 64 -4.39 34.89 8.52
CA ILE A 64 -4.26 34.04 7.32
C ILE A 64 -2.80 33.56 7.16
N HIS A 65 -1.83 34.43 7.43
CA HIS A 65 -0.41 34.07 7.35
C HIS A 65 -0.04 32.94 8.34
N TYR A 66 -0.51 33.00 9.58
CA TYR A 66 -0.27 31.91 10.55
C TYR A 66 -0.98 30.62 10.18
N ALA A 67 -2.22 30.69 9.70
CA ALA A 67 -2.95 29.51 9.23
C ALA A 67 -2.20 28.81 8.08
N LYS A 68 -1.64 29.59 7.15
CA LYS A 68 -0.81 29.07 6.06
C LYS A 68 0.45 28.36 6.57
N GLN A 69 1.16 28.96 7.52
CA GLN A 69 2.34 28.33 8.14
C GLN A 69 1.99 27.02 8.84
N ILE A 70 0.85 26.96 9.54
CA ILE A 70 0.37 25.73 10.18
C ILE A 70 0.12 24.65 9.13
N LEU A 71 -0.54 24.99 8.02
CA LEU A 71 -0.80 24.07 6.93
C LEU A 71 0.50 23.52 6.32
N GLU A 72 1.47 24.38 6.05
CA GLU A 72 2.79 23.99 5.53
C GLU A 72 3.47 22.98 6.48
N ILE A 73 3.61 23.32 7.78
CA ILE A 73 4.24 22.43 8.76
C ILE A 73 3.48 21.09 8.90
N CYS A 74 2.15 21.13 8.88
CA CYS A 74 1.33 19.92 8.99
C CYS A 74 1.49 19.02 7.76
N PHE A 75 1.51 19.59 6.56
CA PHE A 75 1.72 18.82 5.34
C PHE A 75 3.14 18.27 5.26
N ASP A 76 4.16 19.04 5.60
CA ASP A 76 5.56 18.57 5.64
C ASP A 76 5.74 17.42 6.64
N TYR A 77 5.05 17.48 7.79
CA TYR A 77 5.02 16.40 8.76
C TYR A 77 4.36 15.13 8.18
N LEU A 78 3.19 15.26 7.54
CA LEU A 78 2.50 14.11 6.95
C LEU A 78 3.29 13.49 5.81
N GLU A 79 3.89 14.32 4.95
CA GLU A 79 4.81 13.88 3.90
C GLU A 79 5.94 13.04 4.50
N SER A 80 6.64 13.60 5.49
CA SER A 80 7.76 12.91 6.16
C SER A 80 7.33 11.58 6.79
N ILE A 81 6.17 11.55 7.46
CA ILE A 81 5.65 10.33 8.07
C ILE A 81 5.30 9.29 7.00
N PHE A 82 4.64 9.68 5.90
CA PHE A 82 4.28 8.74 4.84
C PHE A 82 5.49 8.21 4.07
N LEU A 83 6.54 9.03 3.94
CA LEU A 83 7.78 8.64 3.27
C LEU A 83 8.72 7.83 4.16
N ILE A 84 8.59 7.85 5.49
CA ILE A 84 9.53 7.16 6.39
C ILE A 84 8.88 5.95 7.07
N SER A 85 7.58 6.01 7.32
CA SER A 85 6.86 5.03 8.13
C SER A 85 6.00 4.11 7.29
N GLU A 86 5.43 3.08 7.92
CA GLU A 86 4.67 2.06 7.24
C GLU A 86 3.32 2.57 6.70
N PRO A 87 2.74 1.92 5.66
CA PRO A 87 1.57 2.46 4.94
C PRO A 87 0.31 2.67 5.80
N TRP A 88 0.23 2.08 6.99
CA TRP A 88 -0.93 2.23 7.88
C TRP A 88 -1.13 3.66 8.40
N TRP A 89 -0.08 4.49 8.42
CA TRP A 89 -0.20 5.90 8.80
C TRP A 89 -1.02 6.69 7.77
N ILE A 90 -0.95 6.31 6.49
CA ILE A 90 -1.77 6.87 5.42
C ILE A 90 -3.25 6.55 5.68
N VAL A 91 -3.56 5.31 6.10
CA VAL A 91 -4.93 4.90 6.47
C VAL A 91 -5.46 5.79 7.60
N GLN A 92 -4.66 5.99 8.64
CA GLN A 92 -5.07 6.82 9.79
C GLN A 92 -5.35 8.27 9.38
N ALA A 93 -4.54 8.84 8.47
CA ALA A 93 -4.74 10.18 7.96
C ALA A 93 -6.03 10.29 7.12
N ILE A 94 -6.27 9.34 6.23
CA ILE A 94 -7.48 9.31 5.38
C ILE A 94 -8.73 9.15 6.26
N ASP A 95 -8.72 8.20 7.21
CA ASP A 95 -9.84 8.00 8.14
C ASP A 95 -10.05 9.21 9.07
N SER A 96 -9.02 10.05 9.26
CA SER A 96 -9.11 11.33 9.97
C SER A 96 -9.56 12.51 9.09
N GLY A 97 -9.91 12.27 7.82
CA GLY A 97 -10.46 13.26 6.92
C GLY A 97 -9.45 14.01 6.04
N LEU A 98 -8.19 13.55 5.97
CA LEU A 98 -7.14 14.21 5.19
C LEU A 98 -7.55 14.50 3.73
N LEU A 99 -8.17 13.54 3.03
CA LEU A 99 -8.60 13.75 1.65
C LEU A 99 -9.63 14.88 1.53
N ALA A 100 -10.57 14.98 2.47
CA ALA A 100 -11.54 16.08 2.48
C ALA A 100 -10.85 17.43 2.70
N CYS A 101 -9.81 17.48 3.53
CA CYS A 101 -8.99 18.67 3.71
C CYS A 101 -8.19 19.03 2.45
N LEU A 102 -7.51 18.07 1.81
CA LEU A 102 -6.71 18.30 0.60
C LEU A 102 -7.54 18.87 -0.55
N PHE A 103 -8.82 18.49 -0.63
CA PHE A 103 -9.73 18.91 -1.69
C PHE A 103 -10.80 19.90 -1.20
N ALA A 104 -10.62 20.52 -0.02
CA ALA A 104 -11.50 21.57 0.46
C ALA A 104 -11.34 22.88 -0.33
N SER A 105 -10.14 23.14 -0.86
CA SER A 105 -9.82 24.27 -1.75
C SER A 105 -9.71 23.82 -3.20
N ASN A 106 -10.07 24.70 -4.14
CA ASN A 106 -9.93 24.44 -5.58
C ASN A 106 -8.46 24.40 -6.05
N GLU A 107 -7.53 24.85 -5.21
CA GLU A 107 -6.09 24.81 -5.46
C GLU A 107 -5.39 24.10 -4.29
N PRO A 108 -4.92 22.86 -4.46
CA PRO A 108 -4.03 22.23 -3.51
C PRO A 108 -2.66 22.94 -3.52
N SER A 109 -2.01 23.04 -2.37
CA SER A 109 -0.60 23.46 -2.31
C SER A 109 0.30 22.42 -3.00
N LYS A 110 1.52 22.79 -3.40
CA LYS A 110 2.51 21.84 -3.95
C LYS A 110 2.73 20.62 -3.04
N THR A 111 2.85 20.85 -1.72
CA THR A 111 2.95 19.78 -0.73
C THR A 111 1.68 18.93 -0.67
N GLY A 112 0.50 19.55 -0.83
CA GLY A 112 -0.77 18.83 -0.94
C GLY A 112 -0.84 17.92 -2.16
N GLU A 113 -0.37 18.37 -3.32
CA GLU A 113 -0.27 17.55 -4.54
C GLU A 113 0.68 16.37 -4.34
N LEU A 114 1.82 16.58 -3.69
CA LEU A 114 2.77 15.52 -3.37
C LEU A 114 2.17 14.48 -2.41
N ILE A 115 1.42 14.91 -1.39
CA ILE A 115 0.68 14.00 -0.52
C ILE A 115 -0.33 13.17 -1.31
N VAL A 116 -1.06 13.80 -2.25
CA VAL A 116 -2.00 13.09 -3.12
C VAL A 116 -1.26 12.06 -3.96
N GLU A 117 -0.08 12.38 -4.49
CA GLU A 117 0.76 11.44 -5.24
C GLU A 117 1.22 10.26 -4.38
N ILE A 118 1.71 10.51 -3.17
CA ILE A 118 2.11 9.46 -2.21
C ILE A 118 0.93 8.53 -1.91
N ILE A 119 -0.27 9.09 -1.67
CA ILE A 119 -1.48 8.30 -1.44
C ILE A 119 -1.82 7.47 -2.68
N THR A 120 -1.73 8.06 -3.87
CA THR A 120 -2.04 7.44 -5.17
C THR A 120 -1.15 6.22 -5.43
N VAL A 121 0.16 6.35 -5.21
CA VAL A 121 1.14 5.25 -5.29
C VAL A 121 0.80 4.13 -4.31
N ASN A 122 0.43 4.50 -3.08
CA ASN A 122 0.12 3.55 -2.01
C ASN A 122 -1.27 2.87 -2.12
N LEU A 123 -2.07 3.16 -3.16
CA LEU A 123 -3.34 2.44 -3.42
C LEU A 123 -3.14 0.96 -3.80
N VAL A 124 -1.89 0.51 -3.96
CA VAL A 124 -1.51 -0.91 -4.05
C VAL A 124 -1.86 -1.67 -2.77
N TRP A 125 -1.97 -0.97 -1.65
CA TRP A 125 -2.44 -1.55 -0.39
C TRP A 125 -3.95 -1.45 -0.30
N ARG A 126 -4.62 -2.60 -0.25
CA ARG A 126 -6.09 -2.66 -0.17
C ARG A 126 -6.67 -1.89 1.02
N MET A 127 -5.99 -1.85 2.17
CA MET A 127 -6.44 -1.05 3.31
C MET A 127 -6.53 0.46 2.99
N ILE A 128 -5.53 0.98 2.26
CA ILE A 128 -5.49 2.39 1.83
C ILE A 128 -6.56 2.63 0.79
N LEU A 129 -6.68 1.75 -0.21
CA LEU A 129 -7.76 1.80 -1.21
C LEU A 129 -9.15 1.84 -0.55
N ARG A 130 -9.38 1.02 0.48
CA ARG A 130 -10.65 1.01 1.22
C ARG A 130 -10.90 2.26 2.03
N ALA A 131 -9.88 2.83 2.66
CA ALA A 131 -9.99 4.10 3.36
C ALA A 131 -10.30 5.22 2.36
N ALA A 132 -9.53 5.32 1.28
CA ALA A 132 -9.68 6.31 0.23
C ALA A 132 -11.08 6.23 -0.41
N HIS A 133 -11.50 5.05 -0.88
CA HIS A 133 -12.82 4.86 -1.49
C HIS A 133 -13.97 5.20 -0.54
N ARG A 134 -13.85 4.93 0.78
CA ARG A 134 -14.85 5.37 1.76
C ARG A 134 -14.87 6.88 1.88
N ALA A 135 -13.72 7.52 1.99
CA ALA A 135 -13.59 8.96 2.11
C ALA A 135 -14.13 9.71 0.89
N MET A 136 -13.95 9.17 -0.33
CA MET A 136 -14.48 9.74 -1.57
C MET A 136 -15.99 10.03 -1.53
N ARG A 137 -16.77 9.25 -0.76
CA ARG A 137 -18.22 9.46 -0.60
C ARG A 137 -18.59 10.77 0.10
N HIS A 138 -17.64 11.35 0.82
CA HIS A 138 -17.83 12.56 1.63
C HIS A 138 -17.17 13.80 1.01
N ILE A 139 -16.51 13.65 -0.14
CA ILE A 139 -15.80 14.72 -0.82
C ILE A 139 -16.59 15.12 -2.06
N LYS A 140 -16.83 16.42 -2.23
CA LYS A 140 -17.43 16.92 -3.46
C LYS A 140 -16.39 16.82 -4.58
N PRO A 141 -16.73 16.31 -5.77
CA PRO A 141 -15.79 16.26 -6.89
C PRO A 141 -15.20 17.63 -7.17
N VAL A 142 -13.87 17.69 -7.31
CA VAL A 142 -13.13 18.92 -7.64
C VAL A 142 -12.48 18.75 -9.01
N SER A 143 -12.42 19.80 -9.81
CA SER A 143 -11.87 19.75 -11.17
C SER A 143 -10.34 19.89 -11.24
N THR A 144 -9.60 19.39 -10.24
CA THR A 144 -8.13 19.43 -10.25
C THR A 144 -7.56 18.15 -10.87
N ALA A 145 -6.41 18.27 -11.56
CA ALA A 145 -5.73 17.12 -12.15
C ALA A 145 -5.35 16.07 -11.09
N ALA A 146 -4.90 16.52 -9.91
CA ALA A 146 -4.59 15.65 -8.77
C ALA A 146 -5.82 14.87 -8.28
N TRP A 147 -6.99 15.52 -8.17
CA TRP A 147 -8.24 14.84 -7.83
C TRP A 147 -8.62 13.80 -8.87
N GLN A 148 -8.60 14.16 -10.15
CA GLN A 148 -8.96 13.25 -11.24
C GLN A 148 -8.03 12.03 -11.27
N LYS A 149 -6.71 12.24 -11.17
CA LYS A 149 -5.69 11.17 -11.08
C LYS A 149 -5.99 10.21 -9.93
N LEU A 150 -6.23 10.75 -8.72
CA LEU A 150 -6.54 9.95 -7.54
C LEU A 150 -7.88 9.20 -7.71
N ALA A 151 -8.93 9.89 -8.13
CA ALA A 151 -10.26 9.34 -8.27
C ALA A 151 -10.29 8.18 -9.27
N THR A 152 -9.75 8.39 -10.48
CA THR A 152 -9.66 7.35 -11.51
C THR A 152 -8.92 6.13 -10.98
N ASN A 153 -7.75 6.31 -10.37
CA ASN A 153 -6.97 5.20 -9.84
C ASN A 153 -7.68 4.46 -8.69
N ILE A 154 -8.43 5.18 -7.83
CA ILE A 154 -9.28 4.53 -6.81
C ILE A 154 -10.33 3.66 -7.49
N PHE A 155 -11.02 4.15 -8.53
CA PHE A 155 -12.06 3.38 -9.20
C PHE A 155 -11.50 2.16 -9.92
N ASP A 156 -10.45 2.31 -10.72
CA ASP A 156 -9.81 1.21 -11.46
C ASP A 156 -9.38 0.08 -10.52
N ARG A 157 -8.70 0.44 -9.42
CA ARG A 157 -8.26 -0.53 -8.41
C ARG A 157 -9.42 -1.12 -7.60
N TRP A 158 -10.49 -0.36 -7.40
CA TRP A 158 -11.68 -0.86 -6.72
C TRP A 158 -12.38 -1.94 -7.53
N GLU A 159 -12.39 -1.83 -8.85
CA GLU A 159 -12.89 -2.86 -9.76
C GLU A 159 -12.03 -4.13 -9.70
N VAL A 160 -10.71 -4.00 -9.73
CA VAL A 160 -9.79 -5.15 -9.54
C VAL A 160 -10.07 -5.85 -8.21
N ARG A 161 -10.27 -5.09 -7.13
CA ARG A 161 -10.59 -5.62 -5.79
C ARG A 161 -11.91 -6.39 -5.73
N SER A 162 -12.82 -6.24 -6.70
CA SER A 162 -14.07 -7.00 -6.74
C SER A 162 -13.84 -8.51 -6.98
N HIS A 163 -12.78 -8.86 -7.72
CA HIS A 163 -12.37 -10.24 -8.02
C HIS A 163 -12.12 -11.07 -6.74
N ILE A 164 -11.61 -10.44 -5.67
CA ILE A 164 -11.39 -11.09 -4.37
C ILE A 164 -12.67 -11.76 -3.85
N ASN A 165 -13.81 -11.07 -3.95
CA ASN A 165 -15.04 -11.57 -3.35
C ASN A 165 -15.79 -12.54 -4.27
N SER A 166 -15.51 -12.53 -5.58
CA SER A 166 -16.14 -13.42 -6.55
C SER A 166 -15.42 -14.75 -6.69
N GLU A 167 -14.11 -14.79 -6.45
CA GLU A 167 -13.28 -15.97 -6.76
C GLU A 167 -12.82 -16.72 -5.50
N PHE A 168 -12.64 -16.03 -4.37
CA PHE A 168 -11.96 -16.60 -3.20
C PHE A 168 -12.81 -16.67 -1.92
N ASN A 169 -12.74 -17.81 -1.24
CA ASN A 169 -13.15 -18.01 0.15
C ASN A 169 -11.98 -17.74 1.09
N LEU A 170 -11.91 -16.52 1.58
CA LEU A 170 -10.89 -16.06 2.51
C LEU A 170 -11.38 -16.13 3.94
N CYS A 171 -11.73 -17.34 4.36
CA CYS A 171 -12.10 -17.66 5.73
C CYS A 171 -10.85 -17.71 6.59
N GLY A 172 -10.80 -16.95 7.69
CA GLY A 172 -9.66 -16.91 8.62
C GLY A 172 -9.49 -18.17 9.48
N ASN A 173 -10.06 -19.29 9.07
CA ASN A 173 -9.83 -20.62 9.61
C ASN A 173 -9.47 -21.54 8.43
N GLU A 174 -8.42 -21.17 7.70
CA GLU A 174 -8.08 -21.75 6.39
C GLU A 174 -7.92 -23.27 6.45
N GLU A 175 -7.31 -23.78 7.51
CA GLU A 175 -7.01 -25.20 7.69
C GLU A 175 -8.25 -26.07 7.94
N LYS A 176 -9.25 -25.54 8.65
CA LYS A 176 -10.43 -26.31 9.10
C LYS A 176 -11.73 -25.85 8.46
N CYS A 177 -11.68 -24.86 7.56
CA CYS A 177 -12.86 -24.37 6.87
C CYS A 177 -13.43 -25.50 5.99
N PRO A 178 -14.74 -25.82 6.10
CA PRO A 178 -15.36 -26.87 5.30
C PRO A 178 -15.55 -26.48 3.83
N PHE A 179 -15.33 -25.21 3.49
CA PHE A 179 -15.49 -24.70 2.14
C PHE A 179 -14.12 -24.55 1.47
N PRO A 180 -13.99 -24.95 0.19
CA PRO A 180 -12.73 -24.82 -0.54
C PRO A 180 -12.35 -23.34 -0.74
N PRO A 181 -11.04 -23.03 -0.88
CA PRO A 181 -10.55 -21.66 -1.03
C PRO A 181 -11.01 -20.98 -2.33
N ASN A 182 -11.33 -21.74 -3.38
CA ASN A 182 -11.67 -21.21 -4.71
C ASN A 182 -13.19 -21.23 -4.99
N LYS A 183 -14.01 -21.08 -3.95
CA LYS A 183 -15.47 -20.93 -4.11
C LYS A 183 -15.95 -19.72 -3.33
N PRO A 184 -16.70 -18.79 -3.92
CA PRO A 184 -17.21 -17.64 -3.18
C PRO A 184 -18.17 -18.09 -2.07
N VAL A 185 -17.90 -17.64 -0.85
CA VAL A 185 -18.79 -17.85 0.30
C VAL A 185 -19.08 -16.49 0.94
N ARG A 186 -20.30 -16.32 1.46
CA ARG A 186 -20.64 -15.14 2.23
C ARG A 186 -19.88 -15.16 3.55
N LEU A 187 -18.88 -14.30 3.67
CA LEU A 187 -18.05 -14.19 4.87
C LEU A 187 -18.57 -13.13 5.85
N GLN A 188 -18.60 -13.47 7.12
CA GLN A 188 -18.93 -12.58 8.23
C GLN A 188 -17.65 -12.08 8.89
N ARG A 189 -17.50 -10.76 9.06
CA ARG A 189 -16.30 -10.19 9.70
C ARG A 189 -16.45 -10.18 11.22
N CYS A 190 -15.42 -10.64 11.93
CA CYS A 190 -15.28 -10.42 13.35
C CYS A 190 -15.18 -8.92 13.62
N THR A 191 -16.05 -8.39 14.48
CA THR A 191 -16.05 -6.97 14.85
C THR A 191 -14.84 -6.56 15.68
N GLY A 192 -14.11 -7.51 16.25
CA GLY A 192 -12.89 -7.27 17.01
C GLY A 192 -11.65 -7.09 16.14
N CYS A 193 -11.34 -8.09 15.31
CA CYS A 193 -10.11 -8.11 14.50
C CYS A 193 -10.32 -7.92 13.00
N GLY A 194 -11.55 -7.81 12.52
CA GLY A 194 -11.83 -7.67 11.09
C GLY A 194 -11.60 -8.95 10.25
N ILE A 195 -11.04 -10.02 10.82
CA ILE A 195 -10.91 -11.34 10.17
C ILE A 195 -12.29 -11.87 9.80
N ALA A 196 -12.41 -12.45 8.61
CA ALA A 196 -13.68 -12.90 8.08
C ALA A 196 -13.82 -14.42 8.16
N PHE A 197 -15.00 -14.91 8.50
CA PHE A 197 -15.28 -16.34 8.67
C PHE A 197 -16.54 -16.72 7.89
N CYS A 198 -16.62 -17.95 7.41
CA CYS A 198 -17.81 -18.45 6.69
C CYS A 198 -19.02 -18.67 7.60
N SER A 199 -18.80 -18.85 8.91
CA SER A 199 -19.85 -19.01 9.90
C SER A 199 -19.35 -18.70 11.33
N PRO A 200 -20.27 -18.48 12.29
CA PRO A 200 -19.92 -18.37 13.70
C PRO A 200 -19.33 -19.65 14.31
N SER A 201 -19.62 -20.84 13.75
CA SER A 201 -18.97 -22.09 14.17
C SER A 201 -17.51 -22.12 13.73
N CYS A 202 -17.23 -21.77 12.47
CA CYS A 202 -15.89 -21.72 11.91
C CYS A 202 -15.00 -20.70 12.65
N GLN A 203 -15.57 -19.56 13.07
CA GLN A 203 -14.88 -18.60 13.93
C GLN A 203 -14.52 -19.18 15.32
N ARG A 204 -15.39 -19.99 15.93
CA ARG A 204 -15.12 -20.62 17.23
C ARG A 204 -14.05 -21.72 17.10
N GLU A 205 -14.08 -22.47 16.01
CA GLU A 205 -13.11 -23.53 15.72
C GLU A 205 -11.69 -23.02 15.42
N ALA A 206 -11.57 -21.76 14.96
CA ALA A 206 -10.28 -21.07 14.86
C ALA A 206 -9.58 -20.92 16.23
N GLY A 207 -10.32 -21.09 17.34
CA GLY A 207 -9.75 -21.33 18.66
C GLY A 207 -8.89 -20.20 19.22
N GLU A 208 -7.86 -20.59 19.98
CA GLU A 208 -6.97 -19.70 20.73
C GLU A 208 -6.19 -18.72 19.83
N ASP A 209 -5.82 -19.13 18.61
CA ASP A 209 -5.08 -18.26 17.69
C ASP A 209 -5.90 -17.02 17.29
N HIS A 210 -7.18 -17.23 16.93
CA HIS A 210 -8.09 -16.11 16.67
C HIS A 210 -8.32 -15.27 17.92
N LEU A 211 -8.49 -15.88 19.11
CA LEU A 211 -8.73 -15.14 20.35
C LEU A 211 -7.56 -14.23 20.72
N ARG A 212 -6.32 -14.71 20.58
CA ARG A 212 -5.11 -13.91 20.80
C ARG A 212 -5.06 -12.73 19.84
N VAL A 213 -5.12 -12.98 18.53
CA VAL A 213 -5.08 -11.93 17.50
C VAL A 213 -6.22 -10.92 17.70
N CYS A 214 -7.42 -11.39 18.06
CA CYS A 214 -8.57 -10.53 18.33
C CYS A 214 -8.39 -9.64 19.57
N ARG A 215 -7.79 -10.16 20.63
CA ARG A 215 -7.46 -9.37 21.82
C ARG A 215 -6.42 -8.30 21.49
N ASP A 216 -5.35 -8.68 20.80
CA ASP A 216 -4.24 -7.78 20.47
C ASP A 216 -4.71 -6.66 19.54
N GLN A 217 -5.45 -7.00 18.48
CA GLN A 217 -6.03 -6.00 17.57
C GLN A 217 -6.97 -5.04 18.30
N ARG A 218 -7.82 -5.54 19.21
CA ARG A 218 -8.69 -4.68 20.02
C ARG A 218 -7.90 -3.74 20.93
N GLN A 219 -6.81 -4.21 21.54
CA GLN A 219 -5.95 -3.36 22.37
C GLN A 219 -5.25 -2.29 21.53
N ARG A 220 -4.72 -2.67 20.37
CA ARG A 220 -4.10 -1.75 19.41
C ARG A 220 -5.07 -0.68 18.93
N THR A 221 -6.27 -1.06 18.50
CA THR A 221 -7.30 -0.11 18.07
C THR A 221 -7.73 0.81 19.23
N LYS A 222 -7.87 0.30 20.46
CA LYS A 222 -8.12 1.16 21.64
C LYS A 222 -7.00 2.16 21.90
N ALA A 223 -5.75 1.77 21.67
CA ALA A 223 -4.58 2.64 21.78
C ALA A 223 -4.43 3.62 20.60
N GLY A 224 -5.30 3.54 19.59
CA GLY A 224 -5.31 4.45 18.42
C GLY A 224 -4.47 3.96 17.24
N TYR A 225 -3.93 2.74 17.29
CA TYR A 225 -3.20 2.17 16.17
C TYR A 225 -4.17 1.78 15.04
N PRO A 226 -3.76 1.98 13.77
CA PRO A 226 -4.51 1.51 12.61
C PRO A 226 -4.64 -0.03 12.57
N GLU A 227 -5.58 -0.52 11.76
CA GLU A 227 -5.78 -1.97 11.50
C GLU A 227 -4.54 -2.53 10.79
N ASP A 228 -4.05 -3.69 11.23
CA ASP A 228 -2.90 -4.36 10.60
C ASP A 228 -3.23 -4.90 9.20
N PHE A 229 -2.18 -5.22 8.43
CA PHE A 229 -2.30 -5.93 7.16
C PHE A 229 -3.00 -7.27 7.36
N SER A 230 -4.13 -7.44 6.68
CA SER A 230 -4.90 -8.67 6.67
C SER A 230 -4.43 -9.61 5.56
N HIS A 231 -4.70 -10.90 5.69
CA HIS A 231 -4.48 -11.89 4.63
C HIS A 231 -5.12 -11.48 3.29
N ARG A 232 -6.24 -10.74 3.34
CA ARG A 232 -6.91 -10.22 2.13
C ARG A 232 -6.12 -9.13 1.41
N ASP A 233 -5.23 -8.42 2.11
CA ASP A 233 -4.37 -7.41 1.49
C ASP A 233 -3.27 -8.07 0.67
N ARG A 234 -2.76 -9.24 1.13
CA ARG A 234 -1.86 -10.11 0.37
C ARG A 234 -2.51 -10.60 -0.93
N ILE A 235 -3.72 -11.16 -0.85
CA ILE A 235 -4.41 -11.68 -2.04
C ILE A 235 -4.80 -10.57 -3.01
N TYR A 236 -5.22 -9.42 -2.50
CA TYR A 236 -5.45 -8.27 -3.36
C TYR A 236 -4.21 -7.91 -4.17
N LEU A 237 -3.05 -7.85 -3.52
CA LEU A 237 -1.79 -7.55 -4.18
C LEU A 237 -1.45 -8.60 -5.25
N GLN A 238 -1.66 -9.89 -4.97
CA GLN A 238 -1.47 -10.97 -5.95
C GLN A 238 -2.37 -10.79 -7.18
N ILE A 239 -3.66 -10.48 -6.98
CA ILE A 239 -4.60 -10.23 -8.08
C ILE A 239 -4.16 -9.00 -8.89
N LEU A 240 -3.73 -7.94 -8.21
CA LEU A 240 -3.27 -6.72 -8.86
C LEU A 240 -2.00 -6.96 -9.72
N ILE A 241 -1.05 -7.74 -9.20
CA ILE A 241 0.14 -8.16 -9.94
C ILE A 241 -0.28 -8.96 -11.17
N ASN A 242 -1.12 -9.98 -11.00
CA ASN A 242 -1.61 -10.81 -12.11
C ASN A 242 -2.35 -10.00 -13.18
N ASP A 243 -3.24 -9.09 -12.77
CA ASP A 243 -3.96 -8.17 -13.69
C ASP A 243 -2.98 -7.30 -14.49
N THR A 244 -1.89 -6.84 -13.84
CA THR A 244 -0.84 -6.07 -14.52
C THR A 244 -0.06 -6.96 -15.51
N LEU A 245 0.34 -8.16 -15.10
CA LEU A 245 1.07 -9.09 -15.97
C LEU A 245 0.25 -9.51 -17.20
N VAL A 246 -1.06 -9.71 -17.05
CA VAL A 246 -1.96 -10.02 -18.18
C VAL A 246 -2.03 -8.85 -19.15
N LYS A 247 -2.07 -7.61 -18.67
CA LYS A 247 -2.08 -6.41 -19.53
C LYS A 247 -0.77 -6.24 -20.31
N GLU A 248 0.36 -6.58 -19.67
CA GLU A 248 1.70 -6.45 -20.23
C GLU A 248 2.19 -7.72 -20.95
N GLN A 249 1.32 -8.71 -21.13
CA GLN A 249 1.66 -10.02 -21.69
C GLN A 249 2.29 -9.92 -23.08
N THR A 250 1.77 -9.04 -23.96
CA THR A 250 2.29 -8.87 -25.32
C THR A 250 3.73 -8.33 -25.34
N LEU A 251 4.11 -7.50 -24.37
CA LEU A 251 5.50 -7.04 -24.22
C LEU A 251 6.41 -8.19 -23.76
N MET A 252 5.93 -9.05 -22.84
CA MET A 252 6.66 -10.25 -22.40
C MET A 252 6.92 -11.22 -23.54
N GLU A 253 5.90 -11.46 -24.36
CA GLU A 253 5.98 -12.35 -25.52
C GLU A 253 6.98 -11.82 -26.56
N GLY A 254 6.83 -10.57 -26.99
CA GLY A 254 7.66 -9.98 -28.05
C GLY A 254 9.16 -9.97 -27.74
N LYS A 255 9.56 -9.70 -26.48
CA LYS A 255 10.98 -9.75 -26.09
C LYS A 255 11.52 -11.17 -25.94
N SER A 256 10.69 -12.13 -25.51
CA SER A 256 11.09 -13.54 -25.43
C SER A 256 11.37 -14.17 -26.81
N GLU A 257 10.70 -13.66 -27.85
CA GLU A 257 10.91 -14.11 -29.23
C GLU A 257 12.17 -13.51 -29.87
N CYS A 258 12.52 -12.26 -29.52
CA CYS A 258 13.76 -11.62 -29.97
C CYS A 258 15.01 -12.22 -29.30
N SER A 259 14.90 -12.81 -28.11
CA SER A 259 16.05 -13.41 -27.40
C SER A 259 16.40 -14.83 -27.86
N ARG A 260 15.82 -15.30 -28.99
CA ARG A 260 16.06 -16.66 -29.53
C ARG A 260 17.53 -16.93 -29.90
N ASP A 261 18.34 -15.89 -30.10
CA ASP A 261 19.77 -16.01 -30.43
C ASP A 261 20.73 -16.06 -29.22
N THR A 262 20.23 -15.92 -27.98
CA THR A 262 21.04 -16.01 -26.75
C THR A 262 20.43 -17.04 -25.77
N PRO A 263 20.93 -18.28 -25.71
CA PRO A 263 20.28 -19.38 -24.98
C PRO A 263 20.35 -19.35 -23.44
N SER A 264 20.76 -18.26 -22.81
CA SER A 264 21.25 -18.31 -21.41
C SER A 264 20.93 -17.11 -20.53
N GLU A 265 20.27 -16.08 -21.03
CA GLU A 265 19.88 -14.94 -20.19
C GLU A 265 18.47 -15.15 -19.68
N THR A 266 18.36 -15.45 -18.39
CA THR A 266 17.10 -15.42 -17.66
C THR A 266 16.45 -14.04 -17.87
N VAL A 267 15.30 -14.03 -18.56
CA VAL A 267 14.53 -12.81 -18.80
C VAL A 267 13.95 -12.35 -17.47
N LEU A 268 14.22 -11.10 -17.10
CA LEU A 268 13.72 -10.50 -15.86
C LEU A 268 12.58 -9.54 -16.18
N ALA A 269 11.40 -9.78 -15.59
CA ALA A 269 10.30 -8.84 -15.58
C ALA A 269 10.41 -7.98 -14.32
N HIS A 270 10.44 -6.67 -14.49
CA HIS A 270 10.53 -5.70 -13.42
C HIS A 270 9.22 -4.91 -13.34
N LEU A 271 8.55 -5.00 -12.20
CA LEU A 271 7.26 -4.39 -11.92
C LEU A 271 7.37 -3.45 -10.72
N ASP A 272 7.29 -2.14 -10.96
CA ASP A 272 7.52 -1.12 -9.94
C ASP A 272 6.25 -0.35 -9.58
N TYR A 273 5.66 -0.68 -8.43
CA TYR A 273 4.52 0.02 -7.85
C TYR A 273 4.91 1.23 -7.00
N THR A 274 6.21 1.58 -6.88
CA THR A 274 6.65 2.79 -6.17
C THR A 274 6.42 4.06 -6.99
N THR A 275 6.05 3.89 -8.26
CA THR A 275 5.70 4.97 -9.19
C THR A 275 4.24 4.85 -9.63
N PHE A 276 3.68 5.96 -10.11
CA PHE A 276 2.36 5.97 -10.75
C PHE A 276 2.38 6.77 -12.06
N PRO A 277 1.88 6.22 -13.18
CA PRO A 277 1.40 4.84 -13.37
C PRO A 277 2.46 3.78 -13.03
N VAL A 278 2.01 2.55 -12.78
CA VAL A 278 2.92 1.43 -12.50
C VAL A 278 3.91 1.27 -13.65
N SER A 279 5.19 1.11 -13.34
CA SER A 279 6.23 0.89 -14.35
C SER A 279 6.45 -0.60 -14.57
N PHE A 280 6.36 -1.04 -15.82
CA PHE A 280 6.69 -2.41 -16.22
C PHE A 280 7.81 -2.38 -17.24
N SER A 281 8.85 -3.19 -17.02
CA SER A 281 9.95 -3.33 -17.95
C SER A 281 10.48 -4.76 -17.97
N ILE A 282 11.11 -5.13 -19.08
CA ILE A 282 11.81 -6.39 -19.22
C ILE A 282 13.28 -6.06 -19.44
N MET A 283 14.14 -6.59 -18.59
CA MET A 283 15.56 -6.26 -18.56
C MET A 283 16.42 -7.49 -18.27
N SER A 284 17.73 -7.37 -18.49
CA SER A 284 18.69 -8.37 -18.02
C SER A 284 19.01 -8.16 -16.54
N PHE A 285 19.64 -9.16 -15.91
CA PHE A 285 20.18 -9.01 -14.55
C PHE A 285 21.25 -7.91 -14.47
N GLU A 286 22.03 -7.71 -15.53
CA GLU A 286 23.05 -6.67 -15.59
C GLU A 286 22.42 -5.29 -15.59
N GLU A 287 21.40 -5.07 -16.42
CA GLU A 287 20.62 -3.83 -16.45
C GLU A 287 19.95 -3.55 -15.10
N LEU A 288 19.37 -4.58 -14.46
CA LEU A 288 18.77 -4.43 -13.13
C LEU A 288 19.80 -4.02 -12.08
N ARG A 289 21.00 -4.63 -12.10
CA ARG A 289 22.10 -4.26 -11.20
C ARG A 289 22.57 -2.83 -11.43
N GLU A 290 22.59 -2.34 -12.67
CA GLU A 290 22.93 -0.95 -12.97
C GLU A 290 21.90 0.02 -12.40
N VAL A 291 20.60 -0.27 -12.61
CA VAL A 291 19.50 0.56 -12.07
C VAL A 291 19.59 0.66 -10.53
N TYR A 292 19.95 -0.43 -9.86
CA TYR A 292 19.97 -0.52 -8.40
C TYR A 292 21.38 -0.55 -7.79
N ALA A 293 22.41 -0.15 -8.52
CA ALA A 293 23.80 -0.18 -8.06
C ALA A 293 24.04 0.58 -6.74
N ASN A 294 23.19 1.57 -6.47
CA ASN A 294 23.25 2.41 -5.27
C ASN A 294 22.42 1.87 -4.08
N SER A 295 21.74 0.74 -4.23
CA SER A 295 20.97 0.10 -3.15
C SER A 295 21.60 -1.25 -2.81
N HIS A 296 22.35 -1.29 -1.71
CA HIS A 296 23.09 -2.47 -1.30
C HIS A 296 22.16 -3.68 -1.09
N ASP A 297 21.02 -3.48 -0.43
CA ASP A 297 20.06 -4.53 -0.15
C ASP A 297 19.34 -5.07 -1.39
N LEU A 298 18.99 -4.21 -2.36
CA LEU A 298 18.45 -4.67 -3.64
C LEU A 298 19.49 -5.45 -4.42
N PHE A 299 20.73 -4.96 -4.42
CA PHE A 299 21.83 -5.63 -5.09
C PHE A 299 22.07 -7.03 -4.51
N GLU A 300 22.13 -7.17 -3.18
CA GLU A 300 22.26 -8.46 -2.52
C GLU A 300 21.04 -9.36 -2.76
N ALA A 301 19.83 -8.82 -2.67
CA ALA A 301 18.60 -9.57 -2.94
C ALA A 301 18.54 -10.11 -4.36
N VAL A 302 18.89 -9.28 -5.35
CA VAL A 302 18.96 -9.66 -6.77
C VAL A 302 20.04 -10.72 -6.98
N ALA A 303 21.22 -10.55 -6.39
CA ALA A 303 22.29 -11.54 -6.49
C ALA A 303 21.92 -12.88 -5.83
N MET A 304 21.18 -12.87 -4.71
CA MET A 304 20.66 -14.08 -4.08
C MET A 304 19.57 -14.73 -4.94
N ALA A 305 18.65 -13.94 -5.49
CA ALA A 305 17.59 -14.44 -6.39
C ALA A 305 18.18 -15.07 -7.66
N GLU A 306 19.20 -14.45 -8.23
CA GLU A 306 19.96 -14.96 -9.38
C GLU A 306 20.69 -16.25 -9.04
N ASN A 307 21.41 -16.30 -7.92
CA ASN A 307 22.08 -17.52 -7.45
C ASN A 307 21.07 -18.65 -7.20
N ASN A 308 19.92 -18.36 -6.62
CA ASN A 308 18.86 -19.34 -6.40
C ASN A 308 18.26 -19.84 -7.72
N ALA A 309 18.02 -18.95 -8.69
CA ALA A 309 17.55 -19.31 -10.03
C ALA A 309 18.59 -20.16 -10.78
N LEU A 310 19.89 -19.87 -10.63
CA LEU A 310 20.99 -20.62 -11.25
C LEU A 310 21.24 -21.98 -10.57
N GLN A 311 21.05 -22.07 -9.25
CA GLN A 311 21.33 -23.29 -8.47
C GLN A 311 20.15 -24.27 -8.38
N ASN A 312 18.91 -23.82 -8.57
CA ASN A 312 17.72 -24.68 -8.60
C ASN A 312 16.97 -24.60 -9.95
N PRO A 313 17.53 -25.08 -11.08
CA PRO A 313 16.78 -25.07 -12.34
C PRO A 313 15.56 -25.99 -12.29
N ILE A 314 15.63 -27.16 -11.63
CA ILE A 314 14.58 -28.19 -11.66
C ILE A 314 14.73 -29.11 -10.42
N SER A 315 13.97 -28.85 -9.36
CA SER A 315 13.62 -29.85 -8.33
C SER A 315 12.09 -29.93 -8.15
N MET A 316 11.40 -29.90 -9.29
CA MET A 316 9.99 -30.25 -9.41
C MET A 316 9.94 -31.28 -10.54
N LYS A 317 9.57 -32.51 -10.18
CA LYS A 317 9.70 -33.72 -11.02
C LYS A 317 8.94 -33.61 -12.34
N GLY A 318 9.62 -33.97 -13.43
CA GLY A 318 9.02 -34.28 -14.72
C GLY A 318 10.05 -34.16 -15.83
N GLU A 319 10.60 -35.28 -16.31
CA GLU A 319 11.54 -35.35 -17.43
C GLU A 319 10.87 -34.97 -18.76
N HIS A 320 10.38 -33.75 -18.95
CA HIS A 320 9.99 -33.23 -20.27
C HIS A 320 10.14 -31.71 -20.30
N GLU A 321 11.05 -31.25 -21.16
CA GLU A 321 11.31 -29.86 -21.57
C GLU A 321 11.78 -28.89 -20.48
N LYS A 322 12.93 -28.23 -20.74
CA LYS A 322 13.37 -27.06 -19.99
C LYS A 322 12.32 -25.97 -20.18
N THR A 323 11.35 -25.87 -19.28
CA THR A 323 10.37 -24.78 -19.28
C THR A 323 11.14 -23.47 -19.12
N LYS A 324 11.09 -22.63 -20.15
CA LYS A 324 11.57 -21.25 -20.07
C LYS A 324 10.70 -20.53 -19.05
N GLY A 325 11.31 -19.87 -18.08
CA GLY A 325 10.61 -19.06 -17.09
C GLY A 325 11.19 -17.64 -17.01
N ILE A 326 10.42 -16.73 -16.42
CA ILE A 326 10.81 -15.34 -16.17
C ILE A 326 10.94 -15.14 -14.67
N LEU A 327 12.01 -14.49 -14.22
CA LEU A 327 12.06 -13.97 -12.86
C LEU A 327 11.29 -12.65 -12.81
N LEU A 328 10.23 -12.58 -12.03
CA LEU A 328 9.51 -11.36 -11.71
C LEU A 328 10.11 -10.72 -10.45
N VAL A 329 10.51 -9.46 -10.57
CA VAL A 329 10.86 -8.58 -9.46
C VAL A 329 9.76 -7.55 -9.30
N THR A 330 9.11 -7.55 -8.14
CA THR A 330 8.05 -6.58 -7.82
C THR A 330 8.51 -5.65 -6.71
N LEU A 331 8.52 -4.34 -6.98
CA LEU A 331 8.75 -3.31 -5.96
C LEU A 331 7.43 -2.74 -5.47
N ILE A 332 7.26 -2.71 -4.15
CA ILE A 332 6.03 -2.29 -3.49
C ILE A 332 6.37 -1.16 -2.51
N PRO A 333 5.67 -0.01 -2.55
CA PRO A 333 5.92 1.11 -1.64
C PRO A 333 5.75 0.70 -0.17
N TRP A 334 6.76 1.00 0.65
CA TRP A 334 6.76 0.72 2.08
C TRP A 334 7.62 1.73 2.85
N GLY A 335 7.05 2.89 3.18
CA GLY A 335 7.82 3.98 3.80
C GLY A 335 9.04 4.36 2.96
N ASN A 336 10.21 4.52 3.59
CA ASN A 336 11.44 4.98 2.93
C ASN A 336 12.16 3.86 2.17
N ARG A 337 11.61 2.66 2.21
CA ARG A 337 12.27 1.41 1.89
C ARG A 337 11.28 0.50 1.18
N PRO A 338 11.20 0.57 -0.15
CA PRO A 338 10.32 -0.32 -0.90
C PRO A 338 10.54 -1.78 -0.49
N ARG A 339 9.48 -2.57 -0.52
CA ARG A 339 9.57 -4.01 -0.36
C ARG A 339 9.82 -4.60 -1.74
N ALA A 340 10.88 -5.39 -1.88
CA ALA A 340 11.11 -6.19 -3.08
C ALA A 340 10.56 -7.60 -2.88
N ASP A 341 9.84 -8.11 -3.86
CA ASP A 341 9.34 -9.47 -3.93
C ASP A 341 9.85 -10.14 -5.22
N PHE A 342 10.28 -11.39 -5.09
CA PHE A 342 10.89 -12.15 -6.18
C PHE A 342 10.07 -13.42 -6.42
N GLN A 343 9.62 -13.61 -7.67
CA GLN A 343 8.80 -14.75 -8.05
C GLN A 343 9.27 -15.35 -9.37
N TRP A 344 9.38 -16.68 -9.45
CA TRP A 344 9.58 -17.37 -10.71
C TRP A 344 8.24 -17.60 -11.42
N LEU A 345 8.13 -17.14 -12.67
CA LEU A 345 6.96 -17.33 -13.52
C LEU A 345 7.28 -18.43 -14.54
N GLU A 346 6.52 -19.52 -14.49
CA GLU A 346 6.62 -20.59 -15.48
C GLU A 346 5.66 -20.32 -16.65
N PHE A 347 6.16 -20.43 -17.88
CA PHE A 347 5.32 -20.39 -19.07
C PHE A 347 4.82 -21.80 -19.40
N CYS A 348 3.50 -21.97 -19.44
CA CYS A 348 2.91 -23.13 -20.08
C CYS A 348 2.60 -22.80 -21.55
N PRO A 349 3.24 -23.43 -22.54
CA PRO A 349 2.81 -23.32 -23.93
C PRO A 349 1.47 -24.05 -24.09
N LEU A 350 0.36 -23.32 -24.07
CA LEU A 350 -0.92 -23.87 -24.52
C LEU A 350 -0.89 -23.93 -26.04
N HIS A 351 -0.58 -25.12 -26.57
CA HIS A 351 -0.31 -25.38 -27.98
C HIS A 351 -1.43 -25.01 -28.97
N ASP A 352 -2.63 -24.61 -28.51
CA ASP A 352 -3.78 -24.37 -29.40
C ASP A 352 -4.50 -23.03 -29.22
N LEU A 353 -4.00 -22.09 -28.39
CA LEU A 353 -4.68 -20.80 -28.16
C LEU A 353 -3.80 -19.55 -28.18
N GLY A 354 -2.48 -19.67 -28.33
CA GLY A 354 -1.60 -18.50 -28.34
C GLY A 354 -1.68 -17.67 -27.05
N CYS A 355 -2.00 -18.30 -25.91
CA CYS A 355 -2.10 -17.65 -24.61
C CYS A 355 -1.17 -18.34 -23.61
N PHE A 356 -0.35 -17.55 -22.93
CA PHE A 356 0.50 -18.00 -21.82
C PHE A 356 -0.31 -17.92 -20.52
N GLN A 357 -0.43 -19.03 -19.79
CA GLN A 357 -0.96 -19.02 -18.43
C GLN A 357 0.18 -19.08 -17.41
N LEU A 358 0.15 -18.15 -16.44
CA LEU A 358 1.01 -18.18 -15.26
C LEU A 358 0.57 -19.36 -14.37
N LEU A 359 1.41 -20.38 -14.26
CA LEU A 359 1.09 -21.63 -13.53
C LEU A 359 1.19 -21.52 -12.00
N GLN A 360 1.87 -20.49 -11.48
CA GLN A 360 2.04 -20.31 -10.04
C GLN A 360 1.35 -19.03 -9.55
N GLU A 361 0.51 -19.18 -8.52
CA GLU A 361 0.04 -18.06 -7.70
C GLU A 361 1.26 -17.29 -7.17
N PRO A 362 1.25 -15.94 -7.11
CA PRO A 362 2.33 -15.17 -6.51
C PRO A 362 2.55 -15.55 -5.05
N ILE A 363 3.46 -16.48 -4.79
CA ILE A 363 3.83 -16.87 -3.44
C ILE A 363 4.68 -15.72 -2.87
N LEU A 364 4.01 -14.73 -2.26
CA LEU A 364 4.60 -13.74 -1.36
C LEU A 364 5.22 -14.46 -0.16
N MET A 365 6.40 -15.06 -0.31
CA MET A 365 7.09 -15.72 0.81
C MET A 365 8.53 -15.26 1.05
N ASN A 366 9.17 -14.54 0.13
CA ASN A 366 10.52 -14.03 0.34
C ASN A 366 10.59 -12.52 0.13
N SER A 367 9.86 -11.78 0.96
CA SER A 367 9.95 -10.33 0.93
C SER A 367 11.13 -9.82 1.73
N LEU A 368 12.04 -9.13 1.06
CA LEU A 368 13.07 -8.34 1.70
C LEU A 368 12.54 -6.91 1.83
N ILE A 369 12.49 -6.41 3.08
CA ILE A 369 12.34 -4.98 3.33
C ILE A 369 13.73 -4.39 3.06
N LEU A 370 13.87 -3.67 1.96
CA LEU A 370 15.15 -3.15 1.51
C LEU A 370 15.68 -2.14 2.52
N THR A 371 16.78 -2.43 3.19
CA THR A 371 17.54 -1.42 3.94
C THR A 371 18.42 -0.60 2.99
N ARG A 372 18.82 0.58 3.45
CA ARG A 372 19.65 1.50 2.65
C ARG A 372 21.10 1.25 2.97
#